data_AF-A0A7V9NNP6-F1
#
_entry.id   AF-A0A7V9NNP6-F1
#
_cell.length_a   1.000
_cell.length_b   1.000
_cell.length_c   1.000
_cell.angle_alpha   90.00
_cell.angle_beta   90.00
_cell.angle_gamma   90.00
#
_symmetry.space_group_name_H-M   'P 1'
#
loop_
_entity.id
_entity.type
_entity.pdbx_description
1 polymer ?
#
loop_
_entity_poly.entity_id
_entity_poly.type
_entity_poly.pdbx_seq_one_letter_code
_entity_poly.pdbx_strand_id
1 'polypeptide(L)' 'MNGSDWREVYADDGISDSLKERYTLDILLKDTGENTITLRVFDANGNASSGRVVVRR' A
#
# COMPACT_ATOMS: atom_id res chain seq x y z
N MET A 1 -9.88 -2.27 14.98
CA MET A 1 -9.01 -2.72 13.88
C MET A 1 -8.72 -1.51 12.99
N ASN A 2 -7.87 -0.62 13.46
CA ASN A 2 -7.57 0.62 12.73
C ASN A 2 -6.07 0.59 12.49
N GLY A 3 -5.65 0.21 11.28
CA GLY A 3 -4.30 0.53 10.82
C GLY A 3 -4.23 2.06 10.81
N SER A 4 -3.64 2.62 11.85
CA SER A 4 -3.87 3.99 12.29
C SER A 4 -3.06 5.04 11.53
N ASP A 5 -2.40 4.67 10.44
CA ASP A 5 -1.54 5.56 9.65
C ASP A 5 -1.58 5.14 8.18
N TRP A 6 -2.66 5.51 7.49
CA TRP A 6 -2.73 5.39 6.04
C TRP A 6 -1.98 6.55 5.43
N ARG A 7 -1.04 6.25 4.55
CA ARG A 7 -0.36 7.23 3.72
C ARG A 7 -0.74 7.01 2.26
N GLU A 8 -0.90 8.10 1.52
CA GLU A 8 -0.98 8.03 0.07
C GLU A 8 0.35 7.59 -0.52
N VAL A 9 0.28 6.90 -1.64
CA VAL A 9 1.42 6.36 -2.37
C VAL A 9 1.21 6.65 -3.84
N TYR A 10 2.29 6.93 -4.56
CA TYR A 10 2.23 7.33 -5.95
C TYR A 10 2.79 6.22 -6.84
N ALA A 11 2.26 6.14 -8.06
CA ALA A 11 2.82 5.29 -9.09
C ALA A 11 4.27 5.69 -9.36
N ASP A 12 5.09 4.73 -9.78
CA ASP A 12 6.51 4.95 -10.05
C ASP A 12 6.73 5.98 -11.19
N ASP A 13 5.77 6.13 -12.10
CA ASP A 13 5.76 7.14 -13.17
C ASP A 13 5.04 8.44 -12.79
N GLY A 14 4.48 8.50 -11.58
CA GLY A 14 3.76 9.64 -11.03
C GLY A 14 2.28 9.73 -11.41
N ILE A 15 1.74 8.82 -12.24
CA ILE A 15 0.35 8.89 -12.72
C ILE A 15 -0.29 7.49 -12.71
N SER A 16 -1.32 7.31 -11.90
CA SER A 16 -2.09 6.05 -11.84
C SER A 16 -3.13 5.95 -12.96
N ASP A 17 -2.71 5.83 -14.22
CA ASP A 17 -3.60 5.79 -15.39
C ASP A 17 -3.58 4.46 -16.17
N SER A 18 -2.67 3.56 -15.81
CA SER A 18 -2.38 2.37 -16.59
C SER A 18 -3.16 1.13 -16.11
N LEU A 19 -3.44 0.21 -17.03
CA LEU A 19 -4.09 -1.09 -16.72
C LEU A 19 -3.27 -1.93 -15.73
N LYS A 20 -1.95 -1.76 -15.76
CA LYS A 20 -1.00 -2.39 -14.84
C LYS A 20 -0.10 -1.30 -14.29
N GLU A 21 -0.20 -1.07 -12.99
CA GLU A 21 0.51 0.00 -12.31
C GLU A 21 1.55 -0.54 -11.34
N ARG A 22 2.64 0.21 -11.14
CA ARG A 22 3.71 -0.16 -10.21
C ARG A 22 3.89 0.91 -9.13
N TYR A 23 3.98 0.45 -7.89
CA TYR A 23 4.21 1.28 -6.72
C TYR A 23 5.39 0.73 -5.93
N THR A 24 6.41 1.56 -5.72
CA THR A 24 7.56 1.24 -4.90
C THR A 24 7.52 2.06 -3.61
N LEU A 25 7.65 1.39 -2.45
CA LEU A 25 7.55 2.03 -1.15
C LEU A 25 8.72 1.63 -0.25
N ASP A 26 9.41 2.64 0.31
CA ASP A 26 10.29 2.45 1.44
C ASP A 26 9.51 2.63 2.75
N ILE A 27 9.53 1.61 3.60
CA ILE A 27 8.84 1.58 4.89
C ILE A 27 9.85 1.25 5.97
N LEU A 28 10.04 2.16 6.91
CA LEU A 28 10.80 1.89 8.12
C LEU A 28 9.92 1.09 9.10
N LEU A 29 10.22 -0.19 9.26
CA LEU A 29 9.58 -1.03 10.28
C LEU A 29 10.23 -0.71 11.64
N LYS A 30 9.45 -0.10 12.54
CA LYS A 30 9.92 0.31 13.86
C LYS A 30 10.10 -0.86 14.82
N ASP A 31 9.27 -1.90 14.67
CA ASP A 31 9.27 -3.05 15.57
C ASP A 31 9.98 -4.25 14.96
N THR A 32 10.80 -4.95 15.77
CA THR A 32 11.49 -6.20 15.40
C THR A 32 10.56 -7.42 15.42
N GLY A 33 9.28 -7.22 15.12
CA GLY A 33 8.23 -8.23 15.16
C GLY A 33 7.60 -8.47 13.80
N GLU A 34 6.46 -9.18 13.83
CA GLU A 34 5.62 -9.34 12.64
C GLU A 34 4.92 -8.02 12.31
N ASN A 35 5.25 -7.47 11.15
CA ASN A 35 4.63 -6.28 10.61
C ASN A 35 3.69 -6.66 9.48
N THR A 36 2.47 -6.15 9.53
CA THR A 36 1.49 -6.33 8.47
C THR A 36 1.38 -5.06 7.66
N ILE A 37 1.70 -5.15 6.37
CA ILE A 37 1.52 -4.06 5.43
C ILE A 37 0.27 -4.36 4.60
N THR A 38 -0.65 -3.40 4.55
CA THR A 38 -1.87 -3.49 3.74
C THR A 38 -1.85 -2.36 2.72
N LEU A 39 -2.00 -2.71 1.44
CA LEU A 39 -2.19 -1.76 0.36
C LEU A 39 -3.66 -1.76 -0.04
N ARG A 40 -4.26 -0.59 -0.20
CA ARG A 40 -5.63 -0.43 -0.69
C ARG A 40 -5.62 0.45 -1.93
N VAL A 41 -6.34 0.00 -2.95
CA VAL A 41 -6.50 0.70 -4.23
C VAL A 41 -7.97 1.01 -4.42
N PHE A 42 -8.26 2.21 -4.92
CA PHE A 42 -9.59 2.66 -5.31
C PHE A 42 -9.60 2.97 -6.80
N ASP A 43 -10.63 2.55 -7.51
CA ASP A 43 -10.86 3.01 -8.88
C ASP A 43 -11.66 4.32 -8.91
N ALA A 44 -11.79 4.93 -10.10
CA ALA A 44 -12.52 6.18 -10.28
C ALA A 44 -14.02 6.09 -9.95
N ASN A 45 -14.57 4.87 -9.90
CA ASN A 45 -15.97 4.62 -9.54
C ASN A 45 -16.14 4.38 -8.02
N GLY A 46 -15.06 4.41 -7.25
CA GLY A 46 -15.05 4.19 -5.80
C GLY A 46 -14.99 2.72 -5.39
N ASN A 47 -14.76 1.78 -6.32
CA ASN A 47 -14.53 0.39 -5.95
C ASN A 47 -13.18 0.25 -5.25
N ALA A 48 -13.15 -0.49 -4.14
CA ALA A 48 -11.93 -0.69 -3.36
C ALA A 48 -11.48 -2.15 -3.41
N SER A 49 -10.17 -2.36 -3.58
CA SER A 49 -9.52 -3.65 -3.39
C SER A 49 -8.30 -3.50 -2.49
N SER A 50 -7.92 -4.56 -1.78
CA SER A 50 -6.75 -4.52 -0.90
C SER A 50 -5.89 -5.78 -1.01
N GLY A 51 -4.58 -5.58 -1.01
CA GLY A 51 -3.57 -6.62 -0.85
C GLY A 51 -2.89 -6.50 0.52
N ARG A 52 -2.41 -7.63 1.07
CA ARG A 52 -1.68 -7.66 2.33
C ARG A 52 -0.41 -8.49 2.17
N VAL A 53 0.66 -8.02 2.79
CA VAL A 53 1.90 -8.78 2.99
C VAL A 53 2.28 -8.75 4.46
N VAL A 54 2.78 -9.89 4.95
CA VAL A 54 3.29 -10.03 6.31
C VAL A 54 4.81 -10.12 6.23
N VAL A 55 5.48 -9.21 6.92
CA VAL A 55 6.94 -9.12 6.94
C VAL A 55 7.41 -9.41 8.36
N ARG A 56 8.37 -10.31 8.51
CA ARG A 56 9.01 -10.66 9.77
C ARG A 56 10.50 -10.38 9.65
N ARG A 57 11.07 -9.68 10.63
CA ARG A 57 12.50 -9.40 10.70
C ARG A 57 13.16 -10.22 11.79
#